data_AF-A0A527GJW1-F1
#
_entry.id   AF-A0A527GJW1-F1
#
_cell.length_a   1.000
_cell.length_b   1.000
_cell.length_c   1.000
_cell.angle_alpha   90.00
_cell.angle_beta   90.00
_cell.angle_gamma   90.00
#
_symmetry.space_group_name_H-M   'P 1'
#
loop_
_entity.id
_entity.type
_entity.pdbx_description
1 polymer ?
#
loop_
_entity_poly.entity_id
_entity_poly.type
_entity_poly.pdbx_seq_one_letter_code
_entity_poly.pdbx_strand_id
1 'polypeptide(L)' 'DQGYVASVCFSPTLDQWIGLALVERGRERIGEIVHAHDPLRGEDYDVELCNPVFYDPDGGRQRG' A
#
# COMPACT_ATOMS: atom_id res chain seq x y z
N ASP A 1 17.30 3.67 -3.90
CA ASP A 1 15.93 3.54 -3.39
C ASP A 1 15.16 2.48 -4.14
N GLN A 2 14.33 1.72 -3.42
CA GLN A 2 13.48 0.64 -3.96
C GLN A 2 12.17 1.18 -4.55
N GLY A 3 11.86 2.46 -4.35
CA GLY A 3 10.60 3.09 -4.74
C GLY A 3 10.25 4.27 -3.85
N TYR A 4 9.04 4.79 -4.00
CA TYR A 4 8.47 5.82 -3.12
C TYR A 4 6.95 5.68 -2.98
N VAL A 5 6.43 6.08 -1.82
CA VAL A 5 5.00 6.13 -1.53
C VAL A 5 4.40 7.38 -2.20
N ALA A 6 3.36 7.18 -3.01
CA ALA A 6 2.67 8.25 -3.73
C ALA A 6 1.44 8.76 -2.94
N SER A 7 0.76 7.88 -2.20
CA SER A 7 -0.37 8.24 -1.34
C SER A 7 -0.49 7.29 -0.17
N VAL A 8 -1.05 7.78 0.94
CA VAL A 8 -1.30 7.02 2.16
C VAL A 8 -2.54 7.56 2.88
N CYS A 9 -3.37 6.66 3.42
CA CYS A 9 -4.48 7.02 4.29
C CYS A 9 -4.88 5.87 5.21
N PHE A 10 -5.60 6.18 6.28
CA PHE A 10 -6.34 5.17 7.02
C PHE A 10 -7.63 4.84 6.27
N SER A 11 -7.90 3.55 6.08
CA SER A 11 -9.14 3.05 5.46
C SER A 11 -10.08 2.53 6.54
N PRO A 12 -11.19 3.23 6.86
CA PRO A 12 -12.19 2.72 7.80
C PRO A 12 -12.89 1.44 7.31
N THR A 13 -12.93 1.22 6.00
CA THR A 13 -13.53 0.01 5.41
C THR A 13 -12.69 -1.24 5.69
N LEU A 14 -11.37 -1.09 5.80
CA LEU A 14 -10.43 -2.18 6.04
C LEU A 14 -9.82 -2.16 7.45
N ASP A 15 -10.22 -1.18 8.26
CA ASP A 15 -9.71 -0.88 9.61
C ASP A 15 -8.17 -0.87 9.71
N GLN A 16 -7.51 -0.34 8.69
CA GLN A 16 -6.05 -0.33 8.60
C GLN A 16 -5.52 0.82 7.74
N TRP A 17 -4.23 1.13 7.89
CA TRP A 17 -3.51 2.04 7.01
C TRP A 17 -3.19 1.35 5.68
N ILE A 18 -3.45 2.04 4.57
CA ILE A 18 -3.10 1.59 3.22
C ILE A 18 -2.36 2.69 2.47
N GLY A 19 -1.57 2.30 1.48
CA GLY A 19 -0.84 3.24 0.64
C GLY A 19 -0.59 2.70 -0.76
N LEU A 20 -0.40 3.62 -1.71
CA LEU A 20 0.04 3.28 -3.06
C LEU A 20 1.47 3.78 -3.25
N ALA A 21 2.29 2.95 -3.87
CA ALA A 21 3.69 3.22 -4.10
C ALA A 21 4.12 2.80 -5.51
N LEU A 22 5.12 3.49 -6.05
CA LEU A 22 5.83 3.06 -7.24
C LEU A 22 7.11 2.37 -6.77
N VAL A 23 7.19 1.05 -7.00
CA VAL A 23 8.24 0.18 -6.46
C VAL A 23 8.91 -0.57 -7.60
N GLU A 24 10.24 -0.63 -7.57
CA GLU A 24 11.02 -1.41 -8.53
C GLU A 24 10.63 -2.88 -8.45
N ARG A 25 10.16 -3.44 -9.58
CA ARG A 25 9.67 -4.83 -9.67
C ARG A 25 8.60 -5.15 -8.62
N GLY A 26 7.75 -4.17 -8.29
CA GLY A 26 6.78 -4.30 -7.20
C GLY A 26 5.77 -5.45 -7.39
N ARG A 27 5.40 -5.77 -8.65
CA ARG A 27 4.46 -6.86 -8.94
C ARG A 27 5.05 -8.24 -8.68
N GLU A 28 6.34 -8.42 -8.93
CA GLU A 28 7.07 -9.66 -8.66
C GLU A 28 7.38 -9.86 -7.17
N ARG A 29 7.18 -8.81 -6.36
CA ARG A 29 7.54 -8.74 -4.93
C ARG A 29 6.34 -8.73 -4.00
N ILE A 30 5.15 -9.09 -4.50
CA ILE A 30 3.95 -9.18 -3.65
C ILE A 30 4.19 -10.21 -2.53
N GLY A 31 3.84 -9.83 -1.30
CA GLY A 31 4.10 -10.56 -0.05
C GLY A 31 5.43 -10.18 0.63
N GLU A 32 6.27 -9.37 0.00
CA GLU A 32 7.53 -8.88 0.60
C GLU A 32 7.25 -7.78 1.63
N ILE A 33 7.89 -7.87 2.80
CA ILE A 33 7.93 -6.80 3.79
C ILE A 33 9.09 -5.85 3.48
N VAL A 34 8.79 -4.57 3.36
CA VAL A 34 9.77 -3.50 3.11
C VAL A 34 9.66 -2.42 4.19
N HIS A 35 10.77 -1.70 4.43
CA HIS A 35 10.76 -0.54 5.32
C HIS A 35 10.36 0.73 4.55
N ALA A 36 9.30 1.39 5.02
CA ALA A 36 8.86 2.70 4.55
C ALA A 36 9.28 3.80 5.52
N HIS A 37 10.10 4.73 5.05
CA HIS A 37 10.56 5.88 5.81
C HIS A 37 9.60 7.07 5.64
N ASP A 38 9.02 7.58 6.73
CA ASP A 38 8.22 8.81 6.78
C ASP A 38 9.05 9.95 7.39
N PRO A 39 9.73 10.77 6.57
CA PRO A 39 10.54 11.87 7.08
C PRO A 39 9.72 13.04 7.63
N LEU A 40 8.41 13.11 7.35
CA LEU A 40 7.54 14.16 7.89
C LEU A 40 7.21 13.90 9.36
N ARG A 41 7.05 12.62 9.72
CA ARG A 41 6.83 12.17 11.10
C ARG A 41 8.13 11.76 11.80
N GLY A 42 9.21 11.52 11.05
CA GLY A 42 10.46 11.00 11.58
C GLY A 42 10.33 9.54 12.05
N GLU A 43 9.44 8.78 11.41
CA GLU A 43 9.10 7.40 11.78
C GLU A 43 9.38 6.45 10.61
N ASP A 44 9.58 5.17 10.94
CA ASP A 44 9.75 4.08 9.99
C ASP A 44 8.67 3.02 10.24
N TYR A 45 8.16 2.43 9.16
CA TYR A 45 7.13 1.40 9.23
C TYR A 45 7.52 0.19 8.39
N ASP A 46 7.29 -1.01 8.93
CA ASP A 46 7.24 -2.23 8.13
C ASP A 46 5.92 -2.27 7.36
N VAL A 47 6.01 -2.40 6.03
CA VAL A 47 4.84 -2.47 5.15
C VAL A 47 4.96 -3.67 4.20
N GLU A 48 3.83 -4.32 3.94
CA GLU A 48 3.76 -5.42 2.98
C GLU A 48 3.43 -4.90 1.57
N LEU A 49 4.22 -5.28 0.57
CA LEU A 49 3.87 -5.08 -0.83
C LEU A 49 2.73 -6.02 -1.21
N CYS A 50 1.57 -5.47 -1.56
CA CYS A 50 0.37 -6.25 -1.86
C CYS A 50 -0.24 -5.85 -3.21
N ASN A 51 -1.38 -6.44 -3.55
CA ASN A 51 -2.14 -6.04 -4.74
C ASN A 51 -2.60 -4.57 -4.57
N PRO A 52 -2.43 -3.70 -5.58
CA PRO A 52 -2.84 -2.30 -5.49
C PRO A 52 -4.36 -2.09 -5.33
N VAL A 53 -5.18 -3.11 -5.58
CA VAL A 53 -6.63 -3.07 -5.37
C VAL A 53 -6.98 -3.67 -4.01
N PHE A 54 -7.09 -2.81 -3.00
CA PHE A 54 -7.36 -3.20 -1.62
C PHE A 54 -8.82 -3.59 -1.33
N TYR A 55 -9.76 -3.06 -2.10
CA TYR A 55 -11.19 -3.25 -1.85
C TYR A 55 -11.96 -3.51 -3.14
N ASP A 56 -12.84 -4.51 -3.10
CA ASP A 56 -13.65 -4.98 -4.24
C ASP A 56 -12.83 -5.27 -5.52
N PRO A 57 -11.83 -6.18 -5.47
CA PRO A 57 -10.99 -6.48 -6.62
C PRO A 57 -11.78 -7.06 -7.81
N ASP A 58 -12.88 -7.77 -7.53
CA ASP A 58 -13.75 -8.38 -8.54
C ASP A 58 -14.82 -7.40 -9.08
N GLY A 59 -14.93 -6.20 -8.50
CA GLY A 59 -15.86 -5.15 -8.94
C GLY A 59 -17.34 -5.47 -8.69
N GLY A 60 -17.66 -6.35 -7.75
CA GLY A 60 -19.02 -6.81 -7.48
C GLY A 60 -19.95 -5.72 -6.96
N ARG A 61 -19.39 -4.62 -6.41
CA ARG A 61 -20.17 -3.50 -5.85
C ARG A 61 -20.36 -2.33 -6.80
N GLN A 62 -19.92 -2.45 -8.06
CA GLN A 62 -20.00 -1.37 -9.04
C GLN A 62 -21.45 -0.88 -9.31
N ARG A 63 -22.47 -1.72 -9.08
CA ARG A 63 -23.87 -1.46 -9.46
C ARG A 63 -24.84 -1.11 -8.32
N GLY A 64 -24.34 -0.99 -7.08
CA GLY A 64 -25.17 -0.70 -5.90
C GLY A 64 -25.78 -1.95 -5.28
#